data_AF-A0A835USR0-F1
#
_entry.id   AF-A0A835USR0-F1
#
_cell.length_a   1.000
_cell.length_b   1.000
_cell.length_c   1.000
_cell.angle_alpha   90.00
_cell.angle_beta   90.00
_cell.angle_gamma   90.00
#
_symmetry.space_group_name_H-M   'P 1'
#
loop_
_entity.id
_entity.type
_entity.pdbx_description
1 polymer ?
#
loop_
_entity_poly.entity_id
_entity_poly.type
_entity_poly.pdbx_seq_one_letter_code
_entity_poly.pdbx_strand_id
1 'polypeptide(L)'
;MHLPTRFTAYDVTSSMLAISACFLLIKPSALFFSTTKTKTPAARQAKYMAAVLFFLFLLPIVSSKASNSPQWFSYIEAPHFANSEACPTSTAGECDPSVVHIAMNLDSRYLRGSIAAVHSVLRHTVCPKSLFFHFVVLDYGDALPAAIRVVFPSLRFRVYRFQEDRVRGLISASVRAALENPLNYARNYLADLLPPCVRRVVYLDSDIIAVDDVRRLWESSAAGFDAAPDAVIAAPEYCNANFTRYFTAAFWNGPWGQKAFEGGDAGRATSTPA
;
A
#
# COMPACT_ATOMS: atom_id res chain seq x y z
N MET A 1 6.59 4.43 -27.77
CA MET A 1 5.51 3.53 -27.28
C MET A 1 4.59 4.39 -26.45
N HIS A 2 3.41 4.72 -26.98
CA HIS A 2 2.46 5.61 -26.30
C HIS A 2 1.82 4.90 -25.10
N LEU A 3 2.08 5.43 -23.91
CA LEU A 3 1.26 5.18 -22.72
C LEU A 3 0.01 6.08 -22.84
N PRO A 4 -1.22 5.56 -22.68
CA PRO A 4 -2.40 6.41 -22.69
C PRO A 4 -2.46 7.25 -21.41
N THR A 5 -2.44 8.57 -21.58
CA THR A 5 -2.35 9.61 -20.53
C THR A 5 -3.71 10.19 -20.15
N ARG A 6 -4.82 9.44 -20.27
CA ARG A 6 -6.14 9.94 -19.84
C ARG A 6 -6.46 9.44 -18.44
N PHE A 7 -6.25 10.32 -17.45
CA PHE A 7 -6.93 10.24 -16.16
C PHE A 7 -8.28 10.97 -16.29
N THR A 8 -9.36 10.22 -16.43
CA THR A 8 -10.71 10.74 -16.19
C THR A 8 -11.02 10.62 -14.71
N ALA A 9 -11.03 11.75 -14.00
CA ALA A 9 -11.56 11.83 -12.65
C ALA A 9 -13.08 11.71 -12.72
N TYR A 10 -13.66 10.84 -11.89
CA TYR A 10 -15.10 10.73 -11.71
C TYR A 10 -15.44 11.23 -10.31
N ASP A 11 -16.44 12.11 -10.24
CA ASP A 11 -16.96 12.68 -9.01
C ASP A 11 -17.61 11.57 -8.16
N VAL A 12 -16.96 11.19 -7.05
CA VAL A 12 -17.51 10.28 -6.04
C VAL A 12 -17.98 11.11 -4.84
N THR A 13 -19.01 11.92 -5.06
CA THR A 13 -19.67 12.71 -4.01
C THR A 13 -20.63 11.85 -3.17
N SER A 14 -20.08 11.03 -2.28
CA SER A 14 -20.60 10.81 -0.92
C SER A 14 -19.82 9.70 -0.22
N SER A 15 -19.23 10.07 0.92
CA SER A 15 -19.00 9.17 2.06
C SER A 15 -17.87 8.13 1.94
N MET A 16 -16.68 8.54 1.47
CA MET A 16 -15.44 7.91 1.92
C MET A 16 -14.40 8.99 2.23
N LEU A 17 -14.08 9.18 3.51
CA LEU A 17 -12.89 9.93 3.89
C LEU A 17 -11.68 9.00 3.66
N ALA A 18 -11.32 8.78 2.39
CA ALA A 18 -10.20 7.95 1.98
C ALA A 18 -9.09 8.85 1.42
N ILE A 19 -8.11 9.16 2.27
CA ILE A 19 -6.81 9.62 1.79
C ILE A 19 -6.13 8.37 1.23
N SER A 20 -5.95 8.30 -0.09
CA SER A 20 -5.20 7.24 -0.80
C SER A 20 -5.92 5.87 -0.92
N ALA A 21 -7.04 5.83 -1.64
CA ALA A 21 -7.43 4.61 -2.36
C ALA A 21 -6.94 4.76 -3.81
N CYS A 22 -6.23 3.79 -4.38
CA CYS A 22 -5.81 3.85 -5.79
C CYS A 22 -6.17 2.51 -6.44
N PHE A 23 -6.82 2.51 -7.59
CA PHE A 23 -7.06 1.27 -8.34
C PHE A 23 -5.91 1.03 -9.30
N LEU A 24 -5.48 -0.22 -9.50
CA LEU A 24 -4.44 -0.55 -10.48
C LEU A 24 -4.86 -1.73 -11.35
N LEU A 25 -4.92 -1.52 -12.66
CA LEU A 25 -4.99 -2.55 -13.70
C LEU A 25 -3.57 -2.89 -14.19
N ILE A 26 -3.43 -4.08 -14.76
CA ILE A 26 -2.20 -4.86 -14.70
C ILE A 26 -1.75 -5.27 -16.10
N LYS A 27 -0.54 -4.87 -16.55
CA LYS A 27 0.12 -5.38 -17.77
C LYS A 27 1.65 -5.53 -17.57
N PRO A 28 2.28 -6.66 -17.93
CA PRO A 28 3.70 -6.91 -17.65
C PRO A 28 4.61 -6.68 -18.87
N SER A 29 5.86 -6.21 -18.66
CA SER A 29 7.08 -6.60 -19.41
C SER A 29 8.39 -5.90 -18.94
N ALA A 30 9.40 -6.72 -18.55
CA ALA A 30 10.87 -6.71 -18.79
C ALA A 30 11.73 -5.41 -18.66
N LEU A 31 13.05 -5.38 -18.36
CA LEU A 31 14.15 -6.17 -17.76
C LEU A 31 15.41 -5.25 -17.81
N PHE A 32 16.41 -5.47 -16.93
CA PHE A 32 17.88 -5.22 -17.06
C PHE A 32 18.63 -4.31 -16.04
N PHE A 33 19.55 -4.99 -15.34
CA PHE A 33 20.95 -4.72 -14.89
C PHE A 33 21.35 -3.55 -13.97
N SER A 34 22.14 -3.93 -12.95
CA SER A 34 22.74 -3.11 -11.88
C SER A 34 24.26 -3.28 -11.85
N THR A 35 24.99 -2.26 -11.39
CA THR A 35 26.43 -2.35 -11.06
C THR A 35 26.72 -1.76 -9.68
N THR A 36 27.62 -2.44 -8.97
CA THR A 36 28.04 -2.25 -7.57
C THR A 36 29.14 -1.20 -7.42
N LYS A 37 29.25 -0.55 -6.25
CA LYS A 37 30.53 -0.48 -5.51
C LYS A 37 30.44 0.04 -4.06
N THR A 38 31.23 -0.65 -3.24
CA THR A 38 31.54 -0.50 -1.81
C THR A 38 32.62 0.55 -1.52
N LYS A 39 32.62 1.15 -0.31
CA LYS A 39 33.68 1.02 0.73
C LYS A 39 33.64 2.17 1.76
N THR A 40 33.58 1.78 3.04
CA THR A 40 34.11 2.43 4.26
C THR A 40 35.66 2.29 4.28
N PRO A 41 36.50 2.89 5.19
CA PRO A 41 36.24 3.06 6.63
C PRO A 41 37.00 4.15 7.46
N ALA A 42 36.63 4.19 8.75
CA ALA A 42 37.46 4.25 9.96
C ALA A 42 38.03 5.57 10.56
N ALA A 43 37.80 5.62 11.89
CA ALA A 43 38.74 5.97 12.97
C ALA A 43 38.85 7.44 13.44
N ARG A 44 38.04 7.81 14.45
CA ARG A 44 38.48 8.78 15.47
C ARG A 44 37.69 8.79 16.79
N GLN A 45 37.41 7.67 17.48
CA GLN A 45 36.74 7.73 18.81
C GLN A 45 37.22 6.70 19.84
N ALA A 46 38.53 6.63 20.09
CA ALA A 46 39.11 5.72 21.10
C ALA A 46 39.23 6.31 22.51
N LYS A 47 38.84 7.57 22.76
CA LYS A 47 39.05 8.23 24.07
C LYS A 47 37.80 8.38 24.95
N TYR A 48 36.60 8.25 24.37
CA TYR A 48 35.33 8.29 25.11
C TYR A 48 34.85 6.91 25.59
N MET A 49 35.44 5.82 25.07
CA MET A 49 35.03 4.44 25.41
C MET A 49 35.40 4.01 26.82
N ALA A 50 36.52 4.50 27.38
CA ALA A 50 37.00 4.05 28.70
C ALA A 50 36.17 4.62 29.86
N ALA A 51 35.66 5.85 29.75
CA ALA A 51 34.85 6.48 30.80
C ALA A 51 33.43 5.90 30.88
N VAL A 52 32.86 5.48 29.75
CA VAL A 52 31.55 4.81 29.69
C VAL A 52 31.62 3.38 30.24
N LEU A 53 32.73 2.68 30.01
CA LEU A 53 32.97 1.32 30.54
C LEU A 53 33.04 1.29 32.08
N PHE A 54 33.56 2.34 32.71
CA PHE A 54 33.65 2.42 34.17
C PHE A 54 32.28 2.69 34.83
N PHE A 55 31.42 3.48 34.20
CA PHE A 55 30.07 3.77 34.71
C PHE A 55 29.10 2.58 34.54
N LEU A 56 29.35 1.69 33.56
CA LEU A 56 28.57 0.47 33.36
C LEU A 56 28.85 -0.62 34.42
N PHE A 57 29.96 -0.54 35.16
CA PHE A 57 30.36 -1.56 36.13
C PHE A 57 29.72 -1.38 37.52
N LEU A 58 29.07 -0.24 37.78
CA LEU A 58 28.47 0.10 39.08
C LEU A 58 26.93 0.05 39.09
N LEU A 59 26.29 -0.26 37.96
CA LEU A 59 24.87 -0.58 37.94
C LEU A 59 24.70 -2.04 38.38
N PRO A 60 23.81 -2.35 39.35
CA PRO A 60 23.46 -3.74 39.60
C PRO A 60 22.91 -4.30 38.29
N ILE A 61 23.55 -5.32 37.75
CA ILE A 61 23.01 -6.08 36.62
C ILE A 61 21.76 -6.77 37.16
N VAL A 62 20.62 -6.09 37.06
CA VAL A 62 19.34 -6.77 37.06
C VAL A 62 19.40 -7.65 35.82
N SER A 63 19.75 -8.92 36.03
CA SER A 63 19.60 -9.95 35.02
C SER A 63 18.09 -10.14 34.84
N SER A 64 17.47 -9.22 34.11
CA SER A 64 16.28 -9.58 33.39
C SER A 64 16.77 -10.66 32.44
N LYS A 65 16.32 -11.90 32.67
CA LYS A 65 16.11 -12.79 31.53
C LYS A 65 15.20 -12.01 30.61
N ALA A 66 15.78 -11.28 29.65
CA ALA A 66 15.07 -10.84 28.49
C ALA A 66 14.61 -12.13 27.84
N SER A 67 13.40 -12.54 28.21
CA SER A 67 12.67 -13.54 27.48
C SER A 67 12.62 -13.00 26.06
N ASN A 68 13.44 -13.56 25.17
CA ASN A 68 13.29 -13.42 23.72
C ASN A 68 12.02 -14.13 23.25
N SER A 69 10.95 -14.11 24.04
CA SER A 69 9.60 -14.12 23.51
C SER A 69 9.43 -12.76 22.85
N PRO A 70 9.19 -12.67 21.53
CA PRO A 70 8.71 -11.42 20.96
C PRO A 70 7.53 -10.98 21.83
N GLN A 71 7.44 -9.70 22.19
CA GLN A 71 6.19 -9.17 22.73
C GLN A 71 5.15 -9.27 21.62
N TRP A 72 4.64 -10.47 21.38
CA TRP A 72 3.50 -10.69 20.51
C TRP A 72 2.35 -10.00 21.20
N PHE A 73 1.80 -8.97 20.55
CA PHE A 73 0.53 -8.41 20.99
C PHE A 73 -0.46 -9.56 21.05
N SER A 74 -1.07 -9.78 22.22
CA SER A 74 -2.21 -10.67 22.34
C SER A 74 -3.35 -10.03 21.56
N TYR A 75 -3.53 -10.45 20.32
CA TYR A 75 -4.63 -10.00 19.50
C TYR A 75 -5.91 -10.70 19.95
N ILE A 76 -6.99 -9.92 20.03
CA ILE A 76 -8.33 -10.46 20.27
C ILE A 76 -8.91 -10.78 18.90
N GLU A 77 -9.51 -11.96 18.78
CA GLU A 77 -10.24 -12.36 17.59
C GLU A 77 -11.37 -11.35 17.31
N ALA A 78 -11.49 -10.93 16.05
CA ALA A 78 -12.56 -10.06 15.61
C ALA A 78 -13.92 -10.80 15.64
N PRO A 79 -15.05 -10.08 15.76
CA PRO A 79 -16.36 -10.70 15.62
C PRO A 79 -16.49 -11.47 14.30
N HIS A 80 -17.30 -12.53 14.31
CA HIS A 80 -17.62 -13.22 13.06
C HIS A 80 -18.54 -12.35 12.19
N PHE A 81 -18.04 -11.95 11.01
CA PHE A 81 -18.79 -11.16 10.03
C PHE A 81 -19.52 -12.08 9.05
N ALA A 82 -20.85 -12.11 9.13
CA ALA A 82 -21.70 -12.94 8.27
C ALA A 82 -22.16 -12.17 7.01
N ASN A 83 -22.37 -12.91 5.91
CA ASN A 83 -23.04 -12.36 4.73
C ASN A 83 -24.52 -12.11 5.02
N SER A 84 -25.09 -11.11 4.35
CA SER A 84 -26.55 -11.03 4.19
C SER A 84 -27.07 -12.07 3.18
N GLU A 85 -28.39 -12.31 3.19
CA GLU A 85 -29.05 -13.26 2.29
C GLU A 85 -28.89 -12.91 0.80
N ALA A 86 -28.70 -11.64 0.47
CA ALA A 86 -28.56 -11.16 -0.90
C ALA A 86 -27.14 -11.34 -1.48
N CYS A 87 -26.21 -11.91 -0.72
CA CYS A 87 -24.82 -12.03 -1.15
C CYS A 87 -24.63 -13.15 -2.19
N PRO A 88 -23.75 -12.94 -3.19
CA PRO A 88 -23.46 -13.97 -4.17
C PRO A 88 -22.78 -15.18 -3.52
N THR A 89 -23.20 -16.38 -3.91
CA THR A 89 -22.58 -17.65 -3.53
C THR A 89 -21.29 -17.85 -4.34
N SER A 90 -20.14 -17.62 -3.70
CA SER A 90 -18.84 -17.82 -4.36
C SER A 90 -18.45 -19.30 -4.37
N THR A 91 -18.11 -19.83 -5.54
CA THR A 91 -17.76 -21.26 -5.74
C THR A 91 -16.36 -21.49 -6.34
N ALA A 92 -15.73 -20.45 -6.90
CA ALA A 92 -14.47 -20.58 -7.66
C ALA A 92 -13.23 -19.96 -6.99
N GLY A 93 -13.23 -19.84 -5.66
CA GLY A 93 -12.05 -19.35 -4.91
C GLY A 93 -11.72 -17.89 -5.22
N GLU A 94 -10.43 -17.54 -5.34
CA GLU A 94 -10.01 -16.16 -5.62
C GLU A 94 -10.25 -15.73 -7.08
N CYS A 95 -10.44 -16.65 -8.02
CA CYS A 95 -10.68 -16.29 -9.43
C CYS A 95 -12.16 -16.12 -9.79
N ASP A 96 -13.04 -16.12 -8.80
CA ASP A 96 -14.48 -15.92 -8.99
C ASP A 96 -14.77 -14.45 -9.34
N PRO A 97 -15.44 -14.15 -10.47
CA PRO A 97 -15.73 -12.77 -10.88
C PRO A 97 -16.58 -11.96 -9.89
N SER A 98 -17.31 -12.64 -8.99
CA SER A 98 -18.13 -12.01 -7.95
C SER A 98 -17.32 -11.52 -6.74
N VAL A 99 -16.03 -11.86 -6.67
CA VAL A 99 -15.13 -11.48 -5.57
C VAL A 99 -14.66 -10.04 -5.74
N VAL A 100 -14.69 -9.30 -4.64
CA VAL A 100 -14.07 -7.97 -4.55
C VAL A 100 -12.66 -8.15 -4.00
N HIS A 101 -11.69 -7.83 -4.85
CA HIS A 101 -10.28 -7.95 -4.51
C HIS A 101 -9.77 -6.67 -3.86
N ILE A 102 -9.11 -6.82 -2.72
CA ILE A 102 -8.54 -5.72 -1.95
C ILE A 102 -7.05 -6.00 -1.76
N ALA A 103 -6.18 -5.09 -2.17
CA ALA A 103 -4.75 -5.18 -1.91
C ALA A 103 -4.33 -4.20 -0.81
N MET A 104 -3.39 -4.61 0.03
CA MET A 104 -2.79 -3.75 1.06
C MET A 104 -1.37 -4.20 1.36
N ASN A 105 -0.49 -3.26 1.66
CA ASN A 105 0.82 -3.57 2.22
C ASN A 105 0.72 -4.03 3.67
N LEU A 106 1.53 -5.02 4.06
CA LEU A 106 1.56 -5.55 5.41
C LEU A 106 3.00 -5.56 5.94
N ASP A 107 3.22 -4.85 7.04
CA ASP A 107 4.48 -4.85 7.78
C ASP A 107 4.25 -4.65 9.28
N SER A 108 5.28 -4.95 10.08
CA SER A 108 5.18 -4.92 11.54
C SER A 108 4.95 -3.53 12.12
N ARG A 109 5.40 -2.46 11.44
CA ARG A 109 5.25 -1.08 11.92
C ARG A 109 3.80 -0.62 11.77
N TYR A 110 3.14 -1.02 10.70
CA TYR A 110 1.78 -0.60 10.38
C TYR A 110 0.71 -1.67 10.64
N LEU A 111 1.07 -2.85 11.16
CA LEU A 111 0.16 -3.97 11.42
C LEU A 111 -1.11 -3.57 12.20
N ARG A 112 -1.00 -2.67 13.19
CA ARG A 112 -2.18 -2.20 13.94
C ARG A 112 -3.15 -1.43 13.05
N GLY A 113 -2.63 -0.58 12.17
CA GLY A 113 -3.41 0.14 11.18
C GLY A 113 -4.05 -0.81 10.17
N SER A 114 -3.27 -1.77 9.64
CA SER A 114 -3.78 -2.81 8.75
C SER A 114 -4.93 -3.61 9.39
N ILE A 115 -4.81 -3.98 10.66
CA ILE A 115 -5.88 -4.66 11.40
C ILE A 115 -7.12 -3.77 11.52
N ALA A 116 -6.95 -2.49 11.88
CA ALA A 116 -8.06 -1.55 11.98
C ALA A 116 -8.76 -1.34 10.63
N ALA A 117 -7.99 -1.20 9.55
CA ALA A 117 -8.50 -1.07 8.19
C ALA A 117 -9.31 -2.30 7.76
N VAL A 118 -8.74 -3.51 7.89
CA VAL A 118 -9.44 -4.78 7.58
C VAL A 118 -10.72 -4.91 8.41
N HIS A 119 -10.64 -4.67 9.72
CA HIS A 119 -11.81 -4.72 10.59
C HIS A 119 -12.89 -3.74 10.14
N SER A 120 -12.52 -2.50 9.81
CA SER A 120 -13.47 -1.48 9.37
C SER A 120 -14.16 -1.86 8.05
N VAL A 121 -13.43 -2.45 7.10
CA VAL A 121 -14.01 -2.96 5.85
C VAL A 121 -15.00 -4.09 6.12
N LEU A 122 -14.60 -5.10 6.91
CA LEU A 122 -15.46 -6.24 7.24
C LEU A 122 -16.72 -5.84 8.00
N ARG A 123 -16.61 -4.84 8.88
CA ARG A 123 -17.72 -4.32 9.69
C ARG A 123 -18.78 -3.59 8.87
N HIS A 124 -18.40 -2.91 7.79
CA HIS A 124 -19.31 -2.05 7.03
C HIS A 124 -19.74 -2.66 5.68
N THR A 125 -19.18 -3.79 5.26
CA THR A 125 -19.64 -4.48 4.05
C THR A 125 -20.81 -5.42 4.33
N VAL A 126 -21.76 -5.47 3.39
CA VAL A 126 -22.92 -6.39 3.46
C VAL A 126 -22.51 -7.84 3.19
N CYS A 127 -21.42 -8.06 2.43
CA CYS A 127 -20.97 -9.37 1.97
C CYS A 127 -19.49 -9.64 2.29
N PRO A 128 -19.10 -9.75 3.57
CA PRO A 128 -17.70 -9.93 3.97
C PRO A 128 -17.04 -11.18 3.38
N LYS A 129 -17.80 -12.25 3.10
CA LYS A 129 -17.26 -13.49 2.51
C LYS A 129 -17.00 -13.41 1.00
N SER A 130 -17.49 -12.36 0.33
CA SER A 130 -17.15 -12.07 -1.07
C SER A 130 -15.91 -11.20 -1.21
N LEU A 131 -15.28 -10.78 -0.10
CA LEU A 131 -14.01 -10.04 -0.14
C LEU A 131 -12.83 -11.02 -0.16
N PHE A 132 -11.79 -10.66 -0.90
CA PHE A 132 -10.52 -11.38 -0.89
C PHE A 132 -9.36 -10.41 -0.75
N PHE A 133 -8.55 -10.59 0.31
CA PHE A 133 -7.43 -9.71 0.62
C PHE A 133 -6.12 -10.23 0.04
N HIS A 134 -5.37 -9.35 -0.59
CA HIS A 134 -4.03 -9.57 -1.11
C HIS A 134 -3.06 -8.72 -0.31
N PHE A 135 -2.34 -9.35 0.62
CA PHE A 135 -1.33 -8.67 1.41
C PHE A 135 0.02 -8.73 0.72
N VAL A 136 0.71 -7.61 0.63
CA VAL A 136 2.06 -7.55 0.08
C VAL A 136 3.05 -7.26 1.21
N VAL A 137 4.09 -8.07 1.33
CA VAL A 137 5.11 -7.99 2.40
C VAL A 137 6.50 -7.90 1.77
N LEU A 138 7.46 -7.28 2.48
CA LEU A 138 8.88 -7.36 2.07
C LEU A 138 9.55 -8.64 2.55
N ASP A 139 9.32 -9.02 3.81
CA ASP A 139 9.94 -10.20 4.38
C ASP A 139 8.95 -11.16 5.03
N TYR A 140 9.21 -12.45 4.82
CA TYR A 140 8.30 -13.57 5.06
C TYR A 140 8.45 -14.15 6.48
N GLY A 141 8.47 -13.30 7.50
CA GLY A 141 8.20 -13.82 8.83
C GLY A 141 6.78 -14.39 8.87
N ASP A 142 6.61 -15.66 9.27
CA ASP A 142 5.29 -16.28 9.47
C ASP A 142 4.41 -15.52 10.48
N ALA A 143 5.03 -14.62 11.24
CA ALA A 143 4.40 -13.76 12.22
C ALA A 143 3.26 -12.89 11.67
N LEU A 144 3.43 -12.22 10.53
CA LEU A 144 2.43 -11.29 10.03
C LEU A 144 1.18 -12.01 9.48
N PRO A 145 1.31 -13.04 8.63
CA PRO A 145 0.16 -13.83 8.20
C PRO A 145 -0.53 -14.53 9.37
N ALA A 146 0.23 -15.05 10.34
CA ALA A 146 -0.32 -15.67 11.54
C ALA A 146 -1.13 -14.67 12.37
N ALA A 147 -0.63 -13.44 12.56
CA ALA A 147 -1.36 -12.40 13.27
C ALA A 147 -2.70 -12.07 12.59
N ILE A 148 -2.71 -11.91 11.26
CA ILE A 148 -3.96 -11.70 10.51
C ILE A 148 -4.92 -12.88 10.66
N ARG A 149 -4.42 -14.13 10.61
CA ARG A 149 -5.25 -15.32 10.79
C ARG A 149 -5.84 -15.43 12.19
N VAL A 150 -5.08 -15.07 13.22
CA VAL A 150 -5.56 -15.04 14.62
C VAL A 150 -6.64 -13.98 14.81
N VAL A 151 -6.45 -12.78 14.26
CA VAL A 151 -7.44 -11.70 14.38
C VAL A 151 -8.68 -11.99 13.55
N PHE A 152 -8.52 -12.50 12.32
CA PHE A 152 -9.62 -12.73 11.38
C PHE A 152 -9.60 -14.17 10.84
N PRO A 153 -10.05 -15.17 11.61
CA PRO A 153 -9.97 -16.58 11.21
C PRO A 153 -10.66 -16.89 9.89
N SER A 154 -11.83 -16.26 9.68
CA SER A 154 -12.66 -16.43 8.48
C SER A 154 -12.22 -15.58 7.27
N LEU A 155 -11.19 -14.74 7.42
CA LEU A 155 -10.74 -13.88 6.32
C LEU A 155 -10.11 -14.71 5.20
N ARG A 156 -10.60 -14.48 3.99
CA ARG A 156 -10.01 -15.02 2.77
C ARG A 156 -8.88 -14.08 2.35
N PHE A 157 -7.64 -14.58 2.39
CA PHE A 157 -6.51 -13.78 2.00
C PHE A 157 -5.35 -14.62 1.46
N ARG A 158 -4.47 -13.94 0.70
CA ARG A 158 -3.18 -14.45 0.24
C ARG A 158 -2.09 -13.41 0.47
N VAL A 159 -0.87 -13.86 0.75
CA VAL A 159 0.30 -13.02 1.02
C VAL A 159 1.31 -13.18 -0.12
N TYR A 160 1.89 -12.08 -0.57
CA TYR A 160 2.86 -12.02 -1.67
C TYR A 160 4.13 -11.31 -1.21
N ARG A 161 5.32 -11.85 -1.55
CA ARG A 161 6.56 -11.06 -1.43
C ARG A 161 6.57 -9.98 -2.49
N PHE A 162 7.00 -8.80 -2.08
CA PHE A 162 7.57 -7.84 -3.01
C PHE A 162 9.09 -7.99 -3.07
N GLN A 163 9.63 -8.04 -4.28
CA GLN A 163 11.08 -8.07 -4.51
C GLN A 163 11.64 -6.65 -4.46
N GLU A 164 12.24 -6.29 -3.32
CA GLU A 164 12.79 -4.93 -3.09
C GLU A 164 13.80 -4.47 -4.14
N ASP A 165 14.57 -5.38 -4.73
CA ASP A 165 15.60 -5.06 -5.71
C ASP A 165 15.01 -4.44 -7.00
N ARG A 166 13.71 -4.63 -7.25
CA ARG A 166 13.00 -3.99 -8.37
C ARG A 166 12.97 -2.47 -8.26
N VAL A 167 13.05 -1.93 -7.04
CA VAL A 167 12.89 -0.49 -6.78
C VAL A 167 14.04 0.12 -6.00
N ARG A 168 14.87 -0.67 -5.31
CA ARG A 168 15.95 -0.17 -4.47
C ARG A 168 16.88 0.81 -5.21
N GLY A 169 17.18 0.56 -6.49
CA GLY A 169 18.00 1.46 -7.32
C GLY A 169 17.26 2.69 -7.88
N LEU A 170 15.93 2.75 -7.75
CA LEU A 170 15.07 3.84 -8.22
C LEU A 170 14.66 4.79 -7.09
N ILE A 171 14.90 4.40 -5.84
CA ILE A 171 14.56 5.19 -4.66
C ILE A 171 15.70 6.16 -4.37
N SER A 172 15.45 7.44 -4.64
CA SER A 172 16.33 8.52 -4.20
C SER A 172 16.27 8.70 -2.70
N ALA A 173 17.39 9.12 -2.10
CA ALA A 173 17.43 9.50 -0.70
C ALA A 173 16.38 10.56 -0.38
N SER A 174 15.65 10.36 0.70
CA SER A 174 14.56 11.20 1.15
C SER A 174 14.89 11.78 2.52
N VAL A 175 14.38 12.98 2.80
CA VAL A 175 14.43 13.57 4.14
C VAL A 175 13.72 12.67 5.16
N ARG A 176 12.78 11.83 4.70
CA ARG A 176 12.07 10.85 5.52
C ARG A 176 12.47 9.44 5.09
N ALA A 177 13.30 8.76 5.89
CA ALA A 177 13.69 7.37 5.66
C ALA A 177 12.50 6.41 5.48
N ALA A 178 11.33 6.73 6.06
CA ALA A 178 10.10 5.95 5.86
C ALA A 178 9.62 5.93 4.39
N LEU A 179 9.93 6.96 3.60
CA LEU A 179 9.62 7.03 2.17
C LEU A 179 10.57 6.18 1.32
N GLU A 180 11.71 5.78 1.88
CA GLU A 180 12.70 4.95 1.21
C GLU A 180 12.38 3.45 1.30
N ASN A 181 11.31 3.07 2.02
CA ASN A 181 10.90 1.68 2.14
C ASN A 181 10.43 1.15 0.77
N PRO A 182 11.06 0.10 0.21
CA PRO A 182 10.65 -0.51 -1.05
C PRO A 182 9.18 -0.94 -1.09
N LEU A 183 8.60 -1.31 0.06
CA LEU A 183 7.21 -1.73 0.15
C LEU A 183 6.22 -0.65 -0.31
N ASN A 184 6.55 0.64 -0.11
CA ASN A 184 5.71 1.77 -0.53
C ASN A 184 5.44 1.78 -2.05
N TYR A 185 6.30 1.13 -2.83
CA TYR A 185 6.21 1.07 -4.27
C TYR A 185 5.50 -0.19 -4.78
N ALA A 186 5.22 -1.16 -3.90
CA ALA A 186 4.63 -2.44 -4.27
C ALA A 186 3.28 -2.29 -4.99
N ARG A 187 2.50 -1.24 -4.67
CA ARG A 187 1.24 -0.91 -5.33
C ARG A 187 1.36 -0.77 -6.85
N ASN A 188 2.52 -0.31 -7.35
CA ASN A 188 2.77 -0.16 -8.79
C ASN A 188 3.02 -1.50 -9.49
N TYR A 189 3.23 -2.56 -8.72
CA TYR A 189 3.60 -3.89 -9.20
C TYR A 189 2.57 -4.95 -8.87
N LEU A 190 1.38 -4.57 -8.37
CA LEU A 190 0.25 -5.51 -8.16
C LEU A 190 0.00 -6.33 -9.43
N ALA A 191 0.27 -5.70 -10.58
CA ALA A 191 0.31 -6.31 -11.89
C ALA A 191 1.03 -7.64 -11.99
N ASP A 192 2.27 -7.63 -11.53
CA ASP A 192 3.13 -8.80 -11.66
C ASP A 192 2.96 -9.74 -10.47
N LEU A 193 2.34 -9.27 -9.38
CA LEU A 193 2.20 -10.01 -8.13
C LEU A 193 0.92 -10.85 -8.09
N LEU A 194 -0.19 -10.31 -8.59
CA LEU A 194 -1.50 -10.96 -8.47
C LEU A 194 -1.70 -12.05 -9.53
N PRO A 195 -2.53 -13.08 -9.25
CA PRO A 195 -2.85 -14.10 -10.23
C PRO A 195 -3.47 -13.49 -11.51
N PRO A 196 -3.17 -14.02 -12.71
CA PRO A 196 -3.68 -13.46 -13.97
C PRO A 196 -5.22 -13.39 -14.09
N CYS A 197 -5.95 -14.16 -13.28
CA CYS A 197 -7.41 -14.11 -13.22
C CYS A 197 -7.93 -12.85 -12.52
N VAL A 198 -7.13 -12.23 -11.64
CA VAL A 198 -7.49 -11.02 -10.89
C VAL A 198 -7.32 -9.82 -11.80
N ARG A 199 -8.41 -9.41 -12.44
CA ARG A 199 -8.38 -8.31 -13.41
C ARG A 199 -8.50 -6.94 -12.78
N ARG A 200 -9.00 -6.82 -11.55
CA ARG A 200 -9.21 -5.54 -10.86
C ARG A 200 -8.93 -5.71 -9.37
N VAL A 201 -8.45 -4.66 -8.71
CA VAL A 201 -8.17 -4.64 -7.28
C VAL A 201 -8.37 -3.23 -6.70
N VAL A 202 -8.94 -3.12 -5.51
CA VAL A 202 -8.94 -1.91 -4.68
C VAL A 202 -7.67 -1.91 -3.85
N TYR A 203 -6.76 -0.96 -4.03
CA TYR A 203 -5.62 -0.83 -3.11
C TYR A 203 -5.98 0.12 -1.95
N LEU A 204 -5.71 -0.32 -0.73
CA LEU A 204 -5.94 0.41 0.51
C LEU A 204 -4.62 0.53 1.30
N ASP A 205 -4.33 1.73 1.79
CA ASP A 205 -3.23 1.95 2.73
C ASP A 205 -3.63 1.53 4.17
N SER A 206 -2.63 1.32 5.03
CA SER A 206 -2.83 0.84 6.40
C SER A 206 -3.42 1.88 7.36
N ASP A 207 -3.51 3.14 6.95
CA ASP A 207 -3.96 4.28 7.77
C ASP A 207 -5.38 4.76 7.42
N ILE A 208 -6.14 3.92 6.71
CA ILE A 208 -7.53 4.19 6.35
C ILE A 208 -8.51 3.51 7.31
N ILE A 209 -9.71 4.09 7.43
CA ILE A 209 -10.88 3.48 8.05
C ILE A 209 -12.04 3.57 7.06
N ALA A 210 -12.57 2.42 6.64
CA ALA A 210 -13.75 2.35 5.81
C ALA A 210 -15.01 2.52 6.68
N VAL A 211 -15.90 3.42 6.27
CA VAL A 211 -17.15 3.74 6.99
C VAL A 211 -18.41 3.41 6.17
N ASP A 212 -18.24 2.91 4.95
CA ASP A 212 -19.31 2.44 4.06
C ASP A 212 -18.85 1.17 3.32
N ASP A 213 -19.77 0.51 2.62
CA ASP A 213 -19.51 -0.73 1.91
C ASP A 213 -18.53 -0.52 0.73
N VAL A 214 -17.34 -1.13 0.81
CA VAL A 214 -16.31 -1.10 -0.24
C VAL A 214 -16.82 -1.62 -1.58
N ARG A 215 -17.89 -2.41 -1.60
CA ARG A 215 -18.54 -2.87 -2.83
C ARG A 215 -19.08 -1.72 -3.67
N ARG A 216 -19.54 -0.63 -3.04
CA ARG A 216 -20.02 0.55 -3.76
C ARG A 216 -18.90 1.17 -4.59
N LEU A 217 -17.71 1.27 -4.01
CA LEU A 217 -16.50 1.73 -4.70
C LEU A 217 -16.10 0.78 -5.84
N TRP A 218 -16.16 -0.53 -5.60
CA TRP A 218 -15.87 -1.56 -6.61
C TRP A 218 -16.83 -1.47 -7.81
N GLU A 219 -18.12 -1.33 -7.56
CA GLU A 219 -19.18 -1.29 -8.58
C GLU A 219 -19.15 0.04 -9.35
N SER A 220 -19.02 1.18 -8.68
CA SER A 220 -18.97 2.49 -9.35
C SER A 220 -17.72 2.64 -10.25
N SER A 221 -16.58 2.09 -9.82
CA SER A 221 -15.36 2.09 -10.64
C SER A 221 -15.52 1.27 -11.93
N ALA A 222 -16.38 0.25 -11.94
CA ALA A 222 -16.62 -0.58 -13.13
C ALA A 222 -17.15 0.27 -14.30
N ALA A 223 -18.16 1.08 -14.03
CA ALA A 223 -18.72 1.99 -15.03
C ALA A 223 -17.66 3.00 -15.53
N GLY A 224 -16.78 3.46 -14.63
CA GLY A 224 -15.66 4.34 -14.99
C GLY A 224 -14.66 3.67 -15.94
N PHE A 225 -14.29 2.41 -15.69
CA PHE A 225 -13.41 1.65 -16.58
C PHE A 225 -14.07 1.32 -17.92
N ASP A 226 -15.36 0.98 -17.93
CA ASP A 226 -16.10 0.72 -19.18
C ASP A 226 -16.17 1.98 -20.06
N ALA A 227 -16.32 3.15 -19.45
CA ALA A 227 -16.32 4.44 -20.15
C ALA A 227 -14.91 4.90 -20.60
N ALA A 228 -13.85 4.37 -19.98
CA ALA A 228 -12.47 4.72 -20.27
C ALA A 228 -11.61 3.44 -20.45
N PRO A 229 -11.71 2.74 -21.60
CA PRO A 229 -11.11 1.42 -21.80
C PRO A 229 -9.57 1.40 -21.73
N ASP A 230 -8.93 2.56 -21.93
CA ASP A 230 -7.48 2.74 -21.79
C ASP A 230 -7.06 3.10 -20.35
N ALA A 231 -8.01 3.40 -19.46
CA ALA A 231 -7.71 3.76 -18.08
C ALA A 231 -7.23 2.53 -17.32
N VAL A 232 -6.07 2.65 -16.70
CA VAL A 232 -5.43 1.58 -15.91
C VAL A 232 -5.64 1.83 -14.41
N ILE A 233 -5.94 3.07 -14.01
CA ILE A 233 -6.01 3.49 -12.62
C ILE A 233 -7.22 4.39 -12.43
N ALA A 234 -7.96 4.18 -11.35
CA ALA A 234 -8.95 5.12 -10.82
C ALA A 234 -8.47 5.60 -9.44
N ALA A 235 -8.51 6.90 -9.21
CA ALA A 235 -8.09 7.52 -7.96
C ALA A 235 -9.15 8.52 -7.49
N PRO A 236 -9.30 8.72 -6.17
CA PRO A 236 -10.21 9.72 -5.63
C PRO A 236 -9.78 11.10 -6.10
N GLU A 237 -10.77 11.91 -6.43
CA GLU A 237 -10.55 13.32 -6.68
C GLU A 237 -10.35 14.06 -5.36
N TYR A 238 -9.36 14.96 -5.33
CA TYR A 238 -9.18 15.86 -4.20
C TYR A 238 -10.05 17.10 -4.39
N CYS A 239 -11.28 17.06 -3.88
CA CYS A 239 -12.17 18.22 -3.87
C CYS A 239 -11.56 19.34 -3.02
N ASN A 240 -11.54 20.57 -3.55
CA ASN A 240 -11.03 21.78 -2.87
C ASN A 240 -9.54 21.75 -2.47
N ALA A 241 -8.73 20.85 -3.03
CA ALA A 241 -7.30 20.83 -2.75
C ALA A 241 -6.56 21.95 -3.49
N ASN A 242 -5.88 22.80 -2.72
CA ASN A 242 -4.99 23.81 -3.28
C ASN A 242 -3.56 23.26 -3.43
N PHE A 243 -3.26 22.71 -4.61
CA PHE A 243 -1.94 22.16 -4.90
C PHE A 243 -0.88 23.21 -5.30
N THR A 244 -1.22 24.50 -5.39
CA THR A 244 -0.26 25.56 -5.79
C THR A 244 0.95 25.67 -4.85
N ARG A 245 0.81 25.19 -3.60
CA ARG A 245 1.92 25.10 -2.64
C ARG A 245 2.88 23.94 -2.91
N TYR A 246 2.42 22.87 -3.55
CA TYR A 246 3.23 21.69 -3.88
C TYR A 246 3.79 21.80 -5.31
N PHE A 247 2.94 22.13 -6.28
CA PHE A 247 3.32 22.33 -7.68
C PHE A 247 3.46 23.83 -7.97
N THR A 248 4.54 24.42 -7.46
CA THR A 248 4.85 25.84 -7.62
C THR A 248 5.29 26.18 -9.05
N ALA A 249 5.33 27.47 -9.40
CA ALA A 249 5.91 27.91 -10.66
C ALA A 249 7.37 27.42 -10.84
N ALA A 250 8.13 27.37 -9.74
CA ALA A 250 9.50 26.83 -9.76
C ALA A 250 9.54 25.32 -10.03
N PHE A 251 8.55 24.56 -9.57
CA PHE A 251 8.43 23.13 -9.91
C PHE A 251 8.22 22.95 -11.42
N TRP A 252 7.21 23.64 -12.00
CA TRP A 252 6.85 23.51 -13.42
C TRP A 252 7.93 24.03 -14.37
N ASN A 253 8.61 25.12 -14.00
CA ASN A 253 9.71 25.68 -14.78
C ASN A 253 11.04 24.96 -14.52
N GLY A 254 11.09 24.08 -13.53
CA GLY A 254 12.27 23.32 -13.18
C GLY A 254 12.48 22.11 -14.08
N PRO A 255 13.72 21.60 -14.19
CA PRO A 255 14.04 20.42 -15.00
C PRO A 255 13.21 19.18 -14.66
N TRP A 256 12.77 19.07 -13.40
CA TRP A 256 11.96 17.96 -12.91
C TRP A 256 10.51 18.04 -13.37
N GLY A 257 9.87 19.22 -13.28
CA GLY A 257 8.48 19.39 -13.71
C GLY A 257 8.32 19.25 -15.23
N GLN A 258 9.28 19.75 -16.01
CA GLN A 258 9.25 19.59 -17.47
C GLN A 258 9.45 18.12 -17.87
N LYS A 259 10.50 17.46 -17.36
CA LYS A 259 10.82 16.08 -17.74
C LYS A 259 9.83 15.03 -17.23
N ALA A 260 9.22 15.24 -16.05
CA ALA A 260 8.29 14.25 -15.49
C ALA A 260 7.03 14.05 -16.34
N PHE A 261 6.68 15.03 -17.18
CA PHE A 261 5.50 15.00 -18.03
C PHE A 261 5.82 15.11 -19.53
N GLU A 262 7.10 15.17 -19.91
CA GLU A 262 7.54 15.07 -21.30
C GLU A 262 7.33 13.64 -21.82
N GLY A 263 6.30 13.46 -22.66
CA GLY A 263 5.92 12.16 -23.23
C GLY A 263 4.41 11.89 -23.26
N GLY A 264 3.61 12.74 -22.59
CA GLY A 264 2.15 12.76 -22.72
C GLY A 264 1.71 13.87 -23.66
N ASP A 265 1.28 13.55 -24.87
CA ASP A 265 0.49 14.48 -25.68
C ASP A 265 -0.89 14.64 -25.04
N ALA A 266 -1.02 15.51 -24.03
CA ALA A 266 -2.31 15.96 -23.52
C ALA A 266 -2.16 17.25 -22.69
N GLY A 267 -2.74 18.33 -23.23
CA GLY A 267 -3.43 19.36 -22.46
C GLY A 267 -2.65 20.01 -21.32
N ARG A 268 -2.06 21.18 -21.63
CA ARG A 268 -1.79 22.23 -20.64
C ARG A 268 -2.94 22.29 -19.63
N ALA A 269 -2.70 21.92 -18.38
CA ALA A 269 -3.64 22.12 -17.29
C ALA A 269 -3.85 23.62 -17.12
N THR A 270 -4.81 24.19 -17.84
CA THR A 270 -5.32 25.53 -17.55
C THR A 270 -6.25 25.38 -16.35
N SER A 271 -5.70 25.47 -15.15
CA SER A 271 -6.48 25.86 -13.99
C SER A 271 -6.85 27.33 -14.18
N THR A 272 -7.93 27.60 -14.91
CA THR A 272 -8.57 28.91 -14.83
C THR A 272 -9.44 28.88 -13.57
N PRO A 273 -9.20 29.75 -12.58
CA PRO A 273 -10.06 29.81 -11.41
C PRO A 273 -11.46 30.31 -11.85
N ALA A 274 -12.49 29.60 -11.40
CA ALA A 274 -13.84 30.14 -11.31
C ALA A 274 -13.99 30.86 -9.96
#